data_AF-A0A841LLJ4-F1
#
_entry.id   AF-A0A841LLJ4-F1
#
_cell.length_a   1.000
_cell.length_b   1.000
_cell.length_c   1.000
_cell.angle_alpha   90.00
_cell.angle_beta   90.00
_cell.angle_gamma   90.00
#
_symmetry.space_group_name_H-M   'P 1'
#
loop_
_entity.id
_entity.type
_entity.pdbx_description
1 polymer ?
#
loop_
_entity_poly.entity_id
_entity_poly.type
_entity_poly.pdbx_seq_one_letter_code
_entity_poly.pdbx_strand_id
1 'polypeptide(L)'
;MKQILITIFSIMTLTSYGQDKNNYVHFNKLTEVEGTDYVIASVENWGKMPDAKNKYLLFINTKNGQTKQVDFPGDGYFENWNKLRSTI
;
A
#
# COMPACT_ATOMS: atom_id res chain seq x y z
N MET A 1 -20.05 -36.38 -18.59
CA MET A 1 -20.68 -35.44 -17.64
C MET A 1 -19.81 -35.22 -16.39
N LYS A 2 -19.67 -36.21 -15.50
CA LYS A 2 -18.91 -36.06 -14.23
C LYS A 2 -17.44 -35.65 -14.41
N GLN A 3 -16.73 -36.25 -15.38
CA GLN A 3 -15.32 -35.92 -15.64
C GLN A 3 -15.12 -34.48 -16.13
N ILE A 4 -16.02 -34.00 -17.00
CA ILE A 4 -15.99 -32.63 -17.53
C ILE A 4 -16.17 -31.62 -16.38
N LEU A 5 -17.10 -31.88 -15.45
CA LEU A 5 -17.30 -31.02 -14.29
C LEU A 5 -16.04 -30.98 -13.40
N ILE A 6 -15.41 -32.12 -13.13
CA ILE A 6 -14.17 -32.18 -12.35
C ILE A 6 -13.07 -31.35 -13.03
N THR A 7 -12.88 -31.51 -14.34
CA THR A 7 -11.89 -30.75 -15.10
C THR A 7 -12.15 -29.24 -15.02
N ILE A 8 -13.39 -28.79 -15.17
CA ILE A 8 -13.77 -27.37 -15.08
C ILE A 8 -13.44 -26.83 -13.68
N PHE A 9 -13.84 -27.52 -12.61
CA PHE A 9 -13.57 -27.08 -11.25
C PHE A 9 -12.06 -27.07 -10.94
N SER A 10 -11.29 -28.04 -11.44
CA SER A 10 -9.84 -28.06 -11.27
C SER A 10 -9.14 -26.90 -11.98
N ILE A 11 -9.58 -26.52 -13.18
CA ILE A 11 -9.01 -25.36 -13.90
C ILE A 11 -9.37 -24.05 -13.17
N MET A 12 -10.59 -23.93 -12.64
CA MET A 12 -11.01 -22.76 -11.87
C MET A 12 -10.22 -22.60 -10.56
N THR A 13 -9.91 -23.68 -9.86
CA THR A 13 -9.09 -23.60 -8.64
C THR A 13 -7.64 -23.25 -8.98
N LEU A 14 -7.04 -23.89 -9.99
CA LEU A 14 -5.66 -23.58 -10.42
C LEU A 14 -5.49 -22.11 -10.80
N THR A 15 -6.44 -21.54 -11.55
CA THR A 15 -6.38 -20.14 -11.97
C THR A 15 -6.62 -19.16 -10.83
N SER A 16 -7.40 -19.52 -9.81
CA SER A 16 -7.62 -18.66 -8.63
C SER A 16 -6.44 -18.68 -7.65
N TYR A 17 -5.80 -19.84 -7.43
CA TYR A 17 -4.57 -19.92 -6.64
C TYR A 17 -3.37 -19.29 -7.34
N GLY A 18 -3.33 -19.29 -8.69
CA GLY A 18 -2.30 -18.65 -9.49
C GLY A 18 -2.44 -17.12 -9.60
N GLN A 19 -3.53 -16.52 -9.11
CA GLN A 19 -3.63 -15.06 -8.99
C GLN A 19 -2.77 -14.59 -7.83
N ASP A 20 -1.46 -14.51 -8.05
CA ASP A 20 -0.54 -13.94 -7.08
C ASP A 20 -0.97 -12.51 -6.74
N LYS A 21 -0.94 -12.20 -5.44
CA LYS A 21 -1.42 -10.94 -4.88
C LYS A 21 -0.27 -9.95 -5.02
N ASN A 22 -0.15 -9.34 -6.19
CA ASN A 22 0.76 -8.21 -6.37
C ASN A 22 0.30 -7.09 -5.43
N ASN A 23 0.90 -7.05 -4.24
CA ASN A 23 0.83 -5.92 -3.32
C ASN A 23 1.68 -4.83 -3.97
N TYR A 24 1.04 -4.03 -4.81
CA TYR A 24 1.71 -2.86 -5.38
C TYR A 24 1.86 -1.84 -4.27
N VAL A 25 3.03 -1.86 -3.62
CA VAL A 25 3.50 -0.79 -2.76
C VAL A 25 3.97 0.32 -3.68
N HIS A 26 3.09 1.28 -3.93
CA HIS A 26 3.45 2.48 -4.68
C HIS A 26 3.84 3.58 -3.71
N PHE A 27 5.10 4.03 -3.82
CA PHE A 27 5.56 5.27 -3.19
C PHE A 27 5.06 6.43 -4.07
N ASN A 28 3.93 7.01 -3.69
CA ASN A 28 3.22 7.93 -4.59
C ASN A 28 3.98 9.26 -4.77
N LYS A 29 4.70 9.71 -3.74
CA LYS A 29 5.52 10.92 -3.80
C LYS A 29 6.46 11.02 -2.60
N LEU A 30 7.74 11.31 -2.84
CA LEU A 30 8.65 11.77 -1.79
C LEU A 30 8.45 13.27 -1.61
N THR A 31 8.19 13.71 -0.38
CA THR A 31 8.05 15.12 -0.03
C THR A 31 9.02 15.49 1.06
N GLU A 32 9.86 16.49 0.83
CA GLU A 32 10.77 17.02 1.82
C GLU A 32 10.00 17.67 2.98
N VAL A 33 10.48 17.44 4.20
CA VAL A 33 9.98 18.12 5.40
C VAL A 33 10.89 19.30 5.67
N GLU A 34 10.37 20.50 5.40
CA GLU A 34 11.13 21.76 5.48
C GLU A 34 11.83 21.91 6.83
N GLY A 35 13.12 22.26 6.79
CA GLY A 35 13.94 22.43 8.00
C GLY A 35 14.43 21.14 8.66
N THR A 36 14.23 19.96 8.04
CA THR A 36 14.71 18.68 8.56
C THR A 36 15.40 17.84 7.49
N ASP A 37 16.17 16.83 7.91
CA ASP A 37 16.78 15.85 7.01
C ASP A 37 15.83 14.69 6.65
N TYR A 38 14.52 14.91 6.69
CA TYR A 38 13.53 13.86 6.44
C TYR A 38 12.75 14.13 5.16
N VAL A 39 12.47 13.05 4.44
CA VAL A 39 11.44 13.01 3.40
C VAL A 39 10.30 12.09 3.84
N ILE A 40 9.06 12.46 3.54
CA ILE A 40 7.88 11.63 3.76
C ILE A 40 7.52 10.93 2.46
N ALA A 41 7.30 9.63 2.53
CA ALA A 41 6.71 8.83 1.48
C ALA A 41 5.31 8.36 1.92
N SER A 42 4.32 8.59 1.08
CA SER A 42 3.03 7.90 1.17
C SER A 42 3.18 6.50 0.61
N VAL A 43 2.84 5.49 1.42
CA VAL A 43 2.80 4.10 0.95
C VAL A 43 1.36 3.73 0.69
N GLU A 44 1.03 3.57 -0.59
CA GLU A 44 -0.26 3.04 -0.99
C GLU A 44 -0.14 1.55 -1.22
N ASN A 45 -0.98 0.78 -0.54
CA ASN A 45 -1.07 -0.65 -0.75
C ASN A 45 -2.34 -0.97 -1.54
N TRP A 46 -2.21 -1.15 -2.85
CA TRP A 46 -3.32 -1.45 -3.75
C TRP A 46 -3.68 -2.94 -3.76
N GLY A 47 -3.77 -3.56 -2.59
CA GLY A 47 -4.24 -4.92 -2.43
C GLY A 47 -5.76 -5.05 -2.64
N LYS A 48 -6.23 -6.24 -3.02
CA LYS A 48 -7.66 -6.60 -3.18
C LYS A 48 -8.51 -6.48 -1.89
N MET A 49 -7.94 -6.02 -0.77
CA MET A 49 -8.64 -5.82 0.50
C MET A 49 -9.01 -4.34 0.65
N PRO A 50 -10.31 -4.00 0.78
CA PRO A 50 -10.76 -2.61 0.89
C PRO A 50 -10.13 -1.83 2.06
N ASP A 51 -9.70 -2.53 3.12
CA ASP A 51 -9.03 -1.96 4.30
C ASP A 51 -7.51 -1.74 4.15
N ALA A 52 -6.93 -1.97 2.96
CA ALA A 52 -5.50 -1.78 2.73
C ALA A 52 -5.10 -0.34 2.37
N LYS A 53 -6.06 0.59 2.27
CA LYS A 53 -5.80 1.95 1.81
C LYS A 53 -5.02 2.76 2.86
N ASN A 54 -3.80 3.13 2.51
CA ASN A 54 -3.09 4.34 2.95
C ASN A 54 -3.03 4.58 4.48
N LYS A 55 -2.71 3.53 5.25
CA LYS A 55 -2.76 3.57 6.72
C LYS A 55 -1.55 4.19 7.41
N TYR A 56 -0.48 4.51 6.68
CA TYR A 56 0.75 5.01 7.29
C TYR A 56 1.56 5.94 6.37
N LEU A 57 2.35 6.80 7.01
CA LEU A 57 3.42 7.58 6.38
C LEU A 57 4.77 6.99 6.74
N LEU A 58 5.69 6.98 5.78
CA LEU A 58 7.07 6.58 6.01
C LEU A 58 7.97 7.81 5.99
N PHE A 59 8.57 8.14 7.14
CA PHE A 59 9.60 9.15 7.24
C PHE A 59 10.95 8.51 6.96
N ILE A 60 11.71 9.07 6.03
CA ILE A 60 13.01 8.55 5.60
C ILE A 60 14.04 9.63 5.87
N ASN A 61 15.03 9.33 6.72
CA ASN A 61 16.16 10.20 6.96
C ASN A 61 17.09 10.16 5.74
N THR A 62 17.33 11.31 5.11
CA THR A 62 18.10 11.41 3.86
C THR A 62 19.61 11.25 4.07
N LYS A 63 20.10 11.42 5.31
CA LYS A 63 21.54 11.29 5.63
C LYS A 63 21.97 9.85 5.82
N ASN A 64 21.12 9.01 6.41
CA ASN A 64 21.48 7.64 6.79
C ASN A 64 20.49 6.57 6.31
N GLY A 65 19.41 6.94 5.63
CA GLY A 65 18.39 6.03 5.11
C GLY A 65 17.50 5.39 6.17
N GLN A 66 17.61 5.78 7.44
CA GLN A 66 16.76 5.24 8.51
C GLN A 66 15.31 5.63 8.27
N THR A 67 14.42 4.66 8.41
CA THR A 67 13.00 4.86 8.21
C THR A 67 12.24 4.80 9.53
N LYS A 68 11.18 5.62 9.63
CA LYS A 68 10.23 5.58 10.73
C LYS A 68 8.82 5.60 10.16
N GLN A 69 8.08 4.55 10.44
CA GLN A 69 6.67 4.46 10.08
C GLN A 69 5.83 5.16 11.15
N VAL A 70 4.86 5.96 10.70
CA VAL A 70 3.85 6.58 11.54
C VAL A 70 2.49 6.10 11.05
N ASP A 71 1.85 5.28 11.87
CA ASP A 71 0.51 4.76 11.62
C ASP A 71 -0.55 5.77 12.02
N PHE A 72 -1.60 5.90 11.21
CA PHE A 72 -2.76 6.69 11.59
C PHE A 72 -3.70 5.84 12.48
N PRO A 73 -4.24 6.41 13.57
CA PRO A 73 -5.18 5.69 14.42
C PRO A 73 -6.55 5.47 13.72
N GLY A 74 -7.06 4.24 13.77
CA GLY A 74 -8.43 3.87 13.32
C GLY A 74 -8.60 3.60 11.82
N ASP A 75 -9.81 3.84 11.30
CA ASP A 75 -10.15 3.78 9.86
C ASP A 75 -9.65 5.00 9.06
N GLY A 76 -8.79 5.81 9.68
CA GLY A 76 -8.24 7.01 9.08
C GLY A 76 -7.34 6.67 7.88
N TYR A 77 -7.73 7.15 6.71
CA TYR A 77 -6.91 7.15 5.51
C TYR A 77 -6.74 8.59 5.02
N PHE A 78 -5.61 8.90 4.38
CA PHE A 78 -5.48 10.17 3.67
C PHE A 78 -5.99 10.02 2.24
N GLU A 79 -7.02 10.80 1.90
CA GLU A 79 -7.59 10.84 0.55
C GLU A 79 -6.74 11.69 -0.40
N ASN A 80 -6.04 12.71 0.13
CA ASN A 80 -5.27 13.65 -0.68
C ASN A 80 -4.04 14.18 0.07
N TRP A 81 -2.85 13.91 -0.47
CA TRP A 81 -1.57 14.38 0.05
C TRP A 81 -1.50 15.92 0.22
N ASN A 82 -2.10 16.67 -0.71
CA ASN A 82 -2.04 18.14 -0.68
C ASN A 82 -2.75 18.73 0.55
N LYS A 83 -3.80 18.06 1.04
CA LYS A 83 -4.54 18.49 2.25
C LYS A 83 -3.78 18.17 3.54
N LEU A 84 -2.97 17.11 3.53
CA LEU A 84 -2.12 16.77 4.67
C LEU A 84 -0.95 17.74 4.79
N ARG A 85 -0.31 18.09 3.68
CA ARG A 85 0.81 19.05 3.65
C ARG A 85 0.46 20.42 4.23
N SER A 86 -0.78 20.91 4.10
CA SER A 86 -1.15 22.19 4.72
C SER A 86 -1.25 22.13 6.25
N THR A 87 -1.20 20.94 6.84
CA THR A 87 -1.38 20.70 8.28
C THR A 87 -0.05 20.40 8.99
N ILE A 88 0.98 19.98 8.24
CA ILE A 88 2.33 19.64 8.72
C ILE A 88 3.28 20.75 8.33
#